data_AF-A0A1F6P7G7-F1
#
_entry.id   AF-A0A1F6P7G7-F1
#
_cell.length_a   1.000
_cell.length_b   1.000
_cell.length_c   1.000
_cell.angle_alpha   90.00
_cell.angle_beta   90.00
_cell.angle_gamma   90.00
#
_symmetry.space_group_name_H-M   'P 1'
#
loop_
_entity.id
_entity.type
_entity.pdbx_description
1 polymer ?
#
loop_
_entity_poly.entity_id
_entity_poly.type
_entity_poly.pdbx_seq_one_letter_code
_entity_poly.pdbx_strand_id
1 'polypeptide(L)' 'MDKELLQTQKEIVMLLAILVRRGVMQSSIIAEMDAVGLSPKRIAELLGTSSNTVSVALSNARKKKNK' A
#
# COMPACT_ATOMS: atom_id res chain seq x y z
N MET A 1 -10.29 23.56 9.62
CA MET A 1 -8.83 23.48 9.42
C MET A 1 -8.26 22.07 9.58
N ASP A 2 -7.99 21.53 10.77
CA ASP A 2 -7.27 20.23 10.88
C ASP A 2 -8.01 19.02 10.28
N LYS A 3 -9.34 18.97 10.44
CA LYS A 3 -10.17 17.89 9.86
C LYS A 3 -10.24 17.94 8.33
N GLU A 4 -10.28 19.15 7.75
CA GLU A 4 -10.28 19.34 6.30
C GLU A 4 -8.93 18.98 5.71
N LEU A 5 -7.82 19.38 6.36
CA LEU A 5 -6.48 19.02 5.93
C LEU A 5 -6.28 17.50 5.92
N LEU A 6 -6.75 16.81 6.97
CA LEU A 6 -6.70 15.35 7.04
C LEU A 6 -7.54 14.69 5.93
N GLN A 7 -8.69 15.28 5.61
CA GLN A 7 -9.57 14.79 4.55
C GLN A 7 -8.93 14.97 3.17
N THR A 8 -8.36 16.14 2.88
CA THR A 8 -7.63 16.41 1.63
C THR A 8 -6.41 15.49 1.48
N GLN A 9 -5.68 15.23 2.57
CA GLN A 9 -4.58 14.27 2.54
C GLN A 9 -5.06 12.85 2.23
N LYS A 10 -6.19 12.41 2.79
CA LYS A 10 -6.78 11.11 2.46
C LYS A 10 -7.17 11.03 0.99
N GLU A 11 -7.79 12.08 0.45
CA GLU A 11 -8.20 12.15 -0.96
C GLU A 11 -6.99 12.08 -1.91
N ILE A 12 -5.91 12.81 -1.59
CA ILE A 12 -4.65 12.75 -2.34
C ILE A 12 -4.06 11.33 -2.31
N VAL A 13 -4.03 10.69 -1.14
CA VAL A 13 -3.51 9.32 -1.02
C VAL A 13 -4.37 8.33 -1.80
N MET A 14 -5.70 8.48 -1.80
CA MET A 14 -6.61 7.64 -2.59
C MET A 14 -6.42 7.85 -4.09
N LEU A 15 -6.26 9.10 -4.54
CA LEU A 15 -5.94 9.43 -5.94
C LEU A 15 -4.60 8.84 -6.37
N LEU A 16 -3.55 8.97 -5.54
CA LEU A 16 -2.25 8.35 -5.80
C LEU A 16 -2.36 6.83 -5.87
N ALA A 17 -3.12 6.20 -4.99
CA ALA A 17 -3.37 4.75 -5.04
C ALA A 17 -4.14 4.31 -6.30
N ILE A 18 -5.08 5.13 -6.80
CA ILE A 18 -5.78 4.89 -8.08
C ILE A 18 -4.83 5.06 -9.27
N LEU A 19 -3.93 6.05 -9.24
CA LEU A 19 -2.94 6.30 -10.29
C LEU A 19 -1.91 5.16 -10.37
N VAL A 20 -1.47 4.64 -9.22
CA VAL A 20 -0.56 3.47 -9.15
C VAL A 20 -1.25 2.19 -9.68
N ARG A 21 -2.59 2.09 -9.60
CA ARG A 21 -3.37 0.91 -10.00
C ARG A 21 -3.51 0.69 -11.51
N ARG A 22 -3.15 1.63 -12.39
CA ARG A 22 -3.42 1.52 -13.85
C ARG A 22 -2.54 0.51 -14.63
N GLY A 23 -1.74 -0.32 -13.96
CA GLY A 23 -1.01 -1.41 -14.63
C GLY A 23 -0.08 -2.24 -13.74
N VAL A 24 0.00 -1.97 -12.44
CA VAL A 24 0.95 -2.63 -11.53
C VAL A 24 0.23 -3.71 -10.71
N MET A 25 0.87 -4.89 -10.58
CA MET A 25 0.36 -5.92 -9.69
C MET A 25 0.32 -5.41 -8.25
N GLN A 26 -0.79 -5.64 -7.55
CA GLN A 26 -1.00 -5.23 -6.16
C GLN A 26 0.15 -5.66 -5.23
N SER A 27 0.78 -6.81 -5.49
CA SER A 27 1.94 -7.31 -4.76
C SER A 27 3.19 -6.43 -4.88
N SER A 28 3.44 -5.82 -6.05
CA SER A 28 4.54 -4.87 -6.24
C SER A 28 4.30 -3.58 -5.47
N ILE A 29 3.05 -3.09 -5.48
CA ILE A 29 2.64 -1.90 -4.73
C ILE A 29 2.85 -2.11 -3.23
N ILE A 30 2.45 -3.29 -2.72
CA ILE A 30 2.66 -3.67 -1.33
C ILE A 30 4.16 -3.65 -0.97
N ALA A 31 5.03 -4.16 -1.84
CA ALA A 31 6.47 -4.19 -1.60
C ALA A 31 7.12 -2.79 -1.60
N GLU A 32 6.69 -1.90 -2.50
CA GLU A 32 7.17 -0.51 -2.54
C GLU A 32 6.73 0.27 -1.30
N MET A 33 5.48 0.08 -0.87
CA MET A 33 4.97 0.72 0.34
C MET A 33 5.72 0.24 1.61
N ASP A 34 6.04 -1.05 1.71
CA ASP A 34 6.86 -1.59 2.81
C ASP A 34 8.29 -1.03 2.77
N ALA A 35 8.89 -0.90 1.58
CA ALA A 35 10.24 -0.34 1.41
C ALA A 35 10.35 1.13 1.86
N VAL A 36 9.27 1.91 1.79
CA VAL A 36 9.22 3.29 2.32
C VAL A 36 8.80 3.35 3.79
N GLY A 37 8.64 2.21 4.47
CA GLY A 37 8.41 2.13 5.91
C GLY A 37 6.93 2.13 6.34
N LEU A 38 5.98 1.93 5.42
CA LEU A 38 4.56 1.80 5.80
C LEU A 38 4.30 0.45 6.48
N SER A 39 3.54 0.46 7.57
CA SER A 39 3.17 -0.77 8.27
C SER A 39 2.16 -1.60 7.45
N PRO A 40 2.15 -2.95 7.58
CA PRO A 40 1.21 -3.81 6.86
C PRO A 40 -0.26 -3.45 7.08
N LYS A 41 -0.62 -3.02 8.30
CA LYS A 41 -1.96 -2.52 8.62
C LYS A 41 -2.31 -1.28 7.81
N ARG A 42 -1.37 -0.33 7.71
CA ARG A 42 -1.60 0.91 6.97
C ARG A 42 -1.72 0.64 5.47
N ILE A 43 -0.87 -0.25 4.94
CA ILE A 43 -0.95 -0.69 3.54
C ILE A 43 -2.31 -1.33 3.25
N ALA A 44 -2.81 -2.17 4.15
CA ALA A 44 -4.12 -2.82 4.01
C ALA A 44 -5.27 -1.81 3.94
N GLU A 45 -5.28 -0.82 4.84
CA GLU A 45 -6.25 0.28 4.84
C GLU A 45 -6.22 1.08 3.53
N LEU A 46 -5.02 1.42 3.04
CA LEU A 46 -4.83 2.24 1.83
C LEU A 46 -5.21 1.49 0.55
N LEU A 47 -4.96 0.19 0.49
CA LEU A 47 -5.26 -0.63 -0.67
C LEU A 47 -6.68 -1.24 -0.64
N GLY A 48 -7.44 -1.02 0.43
CA GLY A 48 -8.76 -1.61 0.62
C GLY A 48 -8.71 -3.14 0.65
N THR A 49 -7.74 -3.71 1.38
CA THR A 49 -7.54 -5.16 1.49
C THR A 49 -7.28 -5.57 2.94
N SER A 50 -7.00 -6.85 3.18
CA SER A 50 -6.72 -7.37 4.52
C SER A 50 -5.22 -7.31 4.85
N SER A 51 -4.88 -7.12 6.13
CA SER A 51 -3.49 -7.22 6.61
C SER A 51 -2.86 -8.59 6.30
N ASN A 52 -3.67 -9.65 6.24
CA ASN A 52 -3.19 -10.98 5.86
C ASN A 52 -2.73 -11.02 4.40
N THR A 53 -3.52 -10.44 3.49
CA THR A 53 -3.16 -10.30 2.07
C THR A 53 -1.83 -9.57 1.91
N VAL A 54 -1.63 -8.49 2.67
CA VAL A 54 -0.37 -7.73 2.69
C VAL A 54 0.79 -8.60 3.19
N SER A 55 0.63 -9.28 4.33
CA SER A 55 1.66 -10.15 4.90
C SER A 55 2.09 -11.28 3.96
N VAL A 56 1.14 -11.91 3.26
CA VAL A 56 1.43 -12.95 2.26
C VAL A 56 2.20 -12.38 1.07
N ALA A 57 1.78 -11.22 0.56
CA ALA A 57 2.47 -10.54 -0.54
C ALA A 57 3.92 -10.19 -0.17
N LEU A 58 4.16 -9.64 1.03
CA LEU A 58 5.50 -9.34 1.52
C LEU A 58 6.36 -10.59 1.73
N SER A 59 5.77 -11.66 2.24
CA SER A 59 6.46 -12.95 2.38
C SER A 59 6.93 -13.50 1.03
N ASN A 60 6.06 -13.45 0.02
CA ASN A 60 6.39 -13.87 -1.35
C ASN A 60 7.45 -12.96 -1.99
N ALA A 61 7.37 -11.65 -1.77
CA ALA A 61 8.37 -10.69 -2.26
C ALA A 61 9.76 -10.97 -1.67
N ARG A 62 9.85 -11.23 -0.36
CA ARG A 62 11.11 -11.62 0.31
C ARG A 62 11.69 -12.92 -0.24
N LYS A 63 10.85 -13.93 -0.49
CA LYS A 63 11.29 -15.20 -1.10
C LYS A 63 11.84 -14.99 -2.52
N LYS A 64 11.21 -14.13 -3.31
CA LYS A 64 11.66 -13.79 -4.67
C LYS A 64 12.99 -13.03 -4.67
N LYS A 65 13.26 -12.21 -3.65
CA LYS A 65 14.53 -11.48 -3.49
C LYS A 65 15.71 -12.38 -3.12
N ASN A 66 15.45 -13.47 -2.38
CA ASN A 66 16.48 -14.40 -1.91
C ASN A 66 16.77 -15.56 -2.89
N LYS A 67 16.19 -15.53 -4.09
CA LYS A 67 16.35 -16.56 -5.13
C LYS A 67 17.01 -15.93 -6.35
#